data_AF-A0A0R3TXP3-F1
#
_entry.id   AF-A0A0R3TXP3-F1
#
_cell.length_a   1.000
_cell.length_b   1.000
_cell.length_c   1.000
_cell.angle_alpha   90.00
_cell.angle_beta   90.00
_cell.angle_gamma   90.00
#
_symmetry.space_group_name_H-M   'P 1'
#
loop_
_entity.id
_entity.type
_entity.pdbx_description
1 polymer ?
#
loop_
_entity_poly.entity_id
_entity_poly.type
_entity_poly.pdbx_seq_one_letter_code
_entity_poly.pdbx_strand_id
1 'polypeptide(L)'
;MEKADSTERNCSMRQFERKKKAPKYDRLPGSKCFASHDADKLPLNLDVPYSCTKGPHQLLGILKNDNKTTEQYPAFLGGETMFSMEQFERIVGASNSFLGWGGEDDDLWQRVQMARLKVVTSDKNKDQFYEGNSKHFRDVNPDSEALLKRETKNRLCGEMDYDRLITLLDPE
;
A
#
# COMPACT_ATOMS: atom_id res chain seq x y z
N MET A 1 -17.11 26.67 -8.98
CA MET A 1 -16.43 25.43 -8.55
C MET A 1 -15.28 25.20 -9.51
N GLU A 2 -14.05 25.52 -9.11
CA GLU A 2 -12.86 25.10 -9.85
C GLU A 2 -12.81 23.57 -9.86
N LYS A 3 -12.61 22.98 -11.05
CA LYS A 3 -12.34 21.55 -11.16
C LYS A 3 -10.97 21.32 -10.56
N ALA A 4 -10.91 20.72 -9.37
CA ALA A 4 -9.65 20.18 -8.85
C ALA A 4 -9.07 19.22 -9.90
N ASP A 5 -7.82 19.44 -10.28
CA ASP A 5 -7.11 18.60 -11.23
C ASP A 5 -7.23 17.12 -10.81
N SER A 6 -7.60 16.24 -11.73
CA SER A 6 -7.81 14.81 -11.44
C SER A 6 -6.54 14.15 -10.89
N THR A 7 -5.37 14.70 -11.24
CA THR A 7 -4.05 14.25 -10.83
C THR A 7 -3.84 14.43 -9.32
N GLU A 8 -4.30 15.54 -8.72
CA GLU A 8 -4.16 15.80 -7.28
C GLU A 8 -5.03 14.91 -6.38
N ARG A 9 -6.03 14.21 -6.95
CA ARG A 9 -6.96 13.37 -6.18
C ARG A 9 -6.49 11.93 -6.02
N ASN A 10 -5.42 11.52 -6.70
CA ASN A 10 -5.03 10.13 -6.85
C ASN A 10 -4.02 9.63 -5.79
N CYS A 11 -3.88 10.34 -4.66
CA CYS A 11 -2.95 9.98 -3.59
C CYS A 11 -3.62 10.11 -2.24
N SER A 12 -3.50 9.06 -1.43
CA SER A 12 -4.00 9.07 -0.06
C SER A 12 -3.17 9.95 0.87
N MET A 13 -1.94 10.31 0.47
CA MET A 13 -1.08 11.24 1.20
C MET A 13 -0.88 12.54 0.42
N ARG A 14 -1.23 13.68 1.02
CA ARG A 14 -0.82 15.01 0.53
C ARG A 14 0.25 15.55 1.48
N GLN A 15 1.35 16.10 0.95
CA GLN A 15 2.43 16.70 1.74
C GLN A 15 1.95 17.75 2.78
N PHE A 16 0.76 18.32 2.59
CA PHE A 16 0.15 19.32 3.47
C PHE A 16 -0.51 18.77 4.76
N GLU A 17 -0.68 17.45 4.93
CA GLU A 17 -1.45 16.91 6.07
C GLU A 17 -0.69 16.91 7.40
N ARG A 18 0.66 16.97 7.40
CA ARG A 18 1.46 17.01 8.64
C ARG A 18 1.28 18.29 9.46
N LYS A 19 0.82 19.39 8.85
CA LYS A 19 0.74 20.71 9.50
C LYS A 19 -0.51 20.91 10.34
N LYS A 20 -1.51 20.03 10.25
CA LYS A 20 -2.71 20.11 11.10
C LYS A 20 -2.44 19.40 12.42
N LYS A 21 -2.62 20.12 13.53
CA LYS A 21 -2.61 19.51 14.87
C LYS A 21 -3.73 18.48 14.91
N ALA A 22 -3.37 17.22 15.03
CA ALA A 22 -4.33 16.13 15.07
C ALA A 22 -5.31 16.30 16.24
N PRO A 23 -6.56 15.81 16.10
CA PRO A 23 -7.52 15.80 17.19
C PRO A 23 -6.95 15.16 18.46
N LYS A 24 -7.39 15.60 19.63
CA LYS A 24 -6.90 15.12 20.95
C LYS A 24 -6.93 13.58 21.11
N TYR A 25 -7.81 12.90 20.40
CA TYR A 25 -8.00 11.44 20.48
C TYR A 25 -7.46 10.68 19.28
N ASP A 26 -6.81 11.38 18.35
CA ASP A 26 -6.13 10.72 17.26
C ASP A 26 -4.88 10.01 17.80
N ARG A 27 -4.79 8.71 17.51
CA ARG A 27 -3.69 7.84 17.94
C ARG A 27 -2.62 7.68 16.85
N LEU A 28 -2.87 8.21 15.66
CA LEU A 28 -1.93 8.19 14.54
C LEU A 28 -0.74 9.16 14.69
N PRO A 29 -0.84 10.32 15.39
CA PRO A 29 0.30 11.22 15.57
C PRO A 29 1.46 10.54 16.29
N GLY A 30 2.63 10.57 15.65
CA GLY A 30 3.85 9.95 16.18
C GLY A 30 4.03 8.47 15.80
N SER A 31 3.04 7.84 15.16
CA SER A 31 3.21 6.53 14.55
C SER A 31 4.24 6.58 13.44
N LYS A 32 5.21 5.67 13.49
CA LYS A 32 6.30 5.57 12.51
C LYS A 32 6.10 4.42 11.52
N CYS A 33 5.12 3.56 11.79
CA CYS A 33 4.90 2.31 11.10
C CYS A 33 3.39 2.03 11.04
N PHE A 34 2.91 1.59 9.89
CA PHE A 34 1.50 1.32 9.63
C PHE A 34 1.37 -0.05 8.95
N ALA A 35 0.33 -0.78 9.30
CA ALA A 35 -0.07 -2.00 8.62
C ALA A 35 -1.34 -1.71 7.80
N SER A 36 -1.29 -1.98 6.50
CA SER A 36 -2.48 -2.25 5.71
C SER A 36 -2.82 -3.72 5.92
N HIS A 37 -4.01 -4.01 6.43
CA HIS A 37 -4.37 -5.35 6.89
C HIS A 37 -5.85 -5.60 6.65
N ASP A 38 -6.15 -6.65 5.89
CA ASP A 38 -7.54 -7.06 5.68
C ASP A 38 -8.13 -7.64 6.96
N ALA A 39 -9.36 -7.25 7.30
CA ALA A 39 -9.98 -7.70 8.54
C ALA A 39 -10.32 -9.21 8.56
N ASP A 40 -10.30 -9.87 7.40
CA ASP A 40 -10.72 -11.26 7.20
C ASP A 40 -9.56 -12.26 7.05
N LYS A 41 -8.31 -11.81 7.22
CA LYS A 41 -7.10 -12.64 7.12
C LYS A 41 -6.40 -12.71 8.46
N LEU A 42 -6.23 -13.92 8.99
CA LEU A 42 -5.65 -14.11 10.33
C LEU A 42 -4.27 -14.78 10.21
N PRO A 43 -3.24 -14.28 10.91
CA PRO A 43 -1.94 -14.91 10.91
C PRO A 43 -2.03 -16.32 11.52
N LEU A 44 -1.42 -17.31 10.84
CA LEU A 44 -1.34 -18.68 11.35
C LEU A 44 -0.18 -18.90 12.33
N ASN A 45 0.74 -17.95 12.41
CA ASN A 45 1.85 -17.94 13.35
C ASN A 45 1.79 -16.66 14.20
N LEU A 46 1.93 -16.80 15.52
CA LEU A 46 1.92 -15.67 16.46
C LEU A 46 3.19 -14.80 16.34
N ASP A 47 4.26 -15.35 15.77
CA ASP A 47 5.54 -14.66 15.59
C ASP A 47 5.64 -13.94 14.23
N VAL A 48 4.52 -13.69 13.55
CA VAL A 48 4.49 -12.85 12.34
C VAL A 48 5.03 -11.47 12.71
N PRO A 49 6.06 -10.97 11.99
CA PRO A 49 6.77 -9.77 12.39
C PRO A 49 6.01 -8.51 11.96
N TYR A 50 5.01 -8.09 12.75
CA TYR A 50 4.32 -6.80 12.60
C TYR A 50 5.23 -5.61 12.96
N SER A 51 6.31 -5.45 12.20
CA SER A 51 7.25 -4.35 12.29
C SER A 51 7.70 -3.90 10.90
N CYS A 52 7.95 -2.61 10.77
CA CYS A 52 8.48 -2.03 9.55
C CYS A 52 9.94 -2.40 9.35
N THR A 53 10.35 -2.54 8.10
CA THR A 53 11.73 -2.88 7.73
C THR A 53 12.35 -1.75 6.90
N LYS A 54 13.52 -2.00 6.31
CA LYS A 54 14.18 -1.05 5.41
C LYS A 54 13.36 -0.74 4.15
N GLY A 55 12.43 -1.61 3.77
CA GLY A 55 11.43 -1.36 2.74
C GLY A 55 10.03 -1.74 3.19
N PRO A 56 9.02 -1.61 2.30
CA PRO A 56 7.70 -2.16 2.54
C PRO A 56 7.81 -3.65 2.91
N HIS A 57 7.16 -4.04 4.00
CA HIS A 57 7.24 -5.40 4.52
C HIS A 57 5.97 -6.16 4.13
N GLN A 58 6.07 -7.04 3.14
CA GLN A 58 4.99 -7.93 2.74
C GLN A 58 4.93 -9.09 3.73
N LEU A 59 3.84 -9.17 4.49
CA LEU A 59 3.64 -10.23 5.49
C LEU A 59 2.91 -11.41 4.87
N LEU A 60 1.88 -11.20 4.05
CA LEU A 60 1.17 -12.32 3.43
C LEU A 60 1.89 -12.79 2.17
N GLY A 61 2.54 -13.94 2.26
CA GLY A 61 3.07 -14.70 1.13
C GLY A 61 2.22 -15.91 0.74
N ILE A 62 1.51 -16.50 1.70
CA ILE A 62 0.68 -17.70 1.51
C ILE A 62 -0.69 -17.48 2.16
N LEU A 63 -1.75 -17.58 1.36
CA LEU A 63 -3.13 -17.57 1.86
C LEU A 63 -3.70 -18.99 1.91
N LYS A 64 -4.25 -19.35 3.06
CA LYS A 64 -4.95 -20.62 3.30
C LYS A 64 -6.43 -20.39 3.54
N ASN A 65 -7.23 -21.35 3.09
CA ASN A 65 -8.61 -21.54 3.52
C ASN A 65 -8.84 -23.04 3.75
N ASP A 66 -10.06 -23.44 4.08
CA ASP A 66 -10.38 -24.84 4.43
C ASP A 66 -9.98 -25.87 3.38
N ASN A 67 -9.91 -25.49 2.11
CA ASN A 67 -9.74 -26.41 0.99
C ASN A 67 -8.55 -26.07 0.07
N LYS A 68 -7.89 -24.94 0.28
CA LYS A 68 -6.89 -24.40 -0.65
C LYS A 68 -5.76 -23.68 0.08
N THR A 69 -4.55 -23.89 -0.42
CA THR A 69 -3.38 -23.06 -0.13
C THR A 69 -2.98 -22.35 -1.44
N THR A 70 -2.77 -21.04 -1.37
CA THR A 70 -2.41 -20.20 -2.51
C THR A 70 -1.15 -19.41 -2.16
N GLU A 71 -0.07 -19.63 -2.91
CA GLU A 71 1.14 -18.77 -2.85
C GLU A 71 0.87 -17.53 -3.70
N GLN A 72 1.19 -16.36 -3.14
CA GLN A 72 0.98 -15.09 -3.83
C GLN A 72 2.06 -14.84 -4.87
N TYR A 73 1.72 -14.06 -5.89
CA TYR A 73 2.67 -13.72 -6.95
C TYR A 73 3.73 -12.71 -6.44
N PRO A 74 4.92 -12.64 -7.06
CA PRO A 74 6.04 -11.86 -6.52
C PRO A 74 5.80 -10.35 -6.35
N ALA A 75 4.84 -9.78 -7.09
CA ALA A 75 4.50 -8.36 -7.05
C ALA A 75 3.30 -8.05 -6.13
N PHE A 76 2.83 -9.04 -5.36
CA PHE A 76 1.65 -8.90 -4.50
C PHE A 76 1.95 -8.04 -3.27
N LEU A 77 1.15 -6.99 -3.07
CA LEU A 77 1.15 -6.14 -1.87
C LEU A 77 -0.22 -6.07 -1.16
N GLY A 78 -1.13 -6.99 -1.49
CA GLY A 78 -2.44 -7.06 -0.88
C GLY A 78 -2.45 -7.82 0.44
N GLY A 79 -3.62 -7.86 1.09
CA GLY A 79 -3.81 -8.53 2.37
C GLY A 79 -3.10 -7.81 3.51
N GLU A 80 -1.81 -8.10 3.70
CA GLU A 80 -1.03 -7.65 4.85
C GLU A 80 0.34 -7.11 4.46
N THR A 81 0.46 -5.79 4.50
CA THR A 81 1.65 -5.05 4.08
C THR A 81 1.94 -3.92 5.05
N MET A 82 3.19 -3.81 5.49
CA MET A 82 3.60 -2.72 6.37
C MET A 82 4.47 -1.69 5.68
N PHE A 83 4.27 -0.43 6.06
CA PHE A 83 5.05 0.71 5.57
C PHE A 83 5.49 1.58 6.74
N SER A 84 6.75 2.01 6.72
CA SER A 84 7.15 3.14 7.56
C SER A 84 6.45 4.42 7.06
N MET A 85 6.29 5.41 7.94
CA MET A 85 5.73 6.71 7.54
C MET A 85 6.49 7.30 6.36
N GLU A 86 7.82 7.23 6.41
CA GLU A 86 8.72 7.75 5.37
C GLU A 86 8.56 7.00 4.04
N GLN A 87 8.45 5.67 4.07
CA GLN A 87 8.21 4.87 2.88
C GLN A 87 6.86 5.22 2.24
N PHE A 88 5.82 5.33 3.06
CA PHE A 88 4.47 5.66 2.59
C PHE A 88 4.40 7.10 2.04
N GLU A 89 5.12 8.04 2.65
CA GLU A 89 5.29 9.40 2.13
C GLU A 89 6.05 9.41 0.78
N ARG A 90 7.10 8.60 0.64
CA ARG A 90 7.92 8.52 -0.59
C ARG A 90 7.16 7.95 -1.78
N ILE A 91 6.19 7.06 -1.56
CA ILE A 91 5.27 6.56 -2.60
C ILE A 91 4.00 7.41 -2.73
N VAL A 92 3.85 8.41 -1.86
CA VAL A 92 2.74 9.36 -1.82
C VAL A 92 1.41 8.63 -1.56
N GLY A 93 1.49 7.65 -0.67
CA GLY A 93 0.38 6.80 -0.28
C GLY A 93 -0.17 5.92 -1.40
N ALA A 94 -1.33 5.33 -1.13
CA ALA A 94 -2.09 4.50 -2.06
C ALA A 94 -2.93 5.37 -3.02
N SER A 95 -3.35 4.76 -4.13
CA SER A 95 -4.23 5.38 -5.12
C SER A 95 -5.65 5.56 -4.58
N ASN A 96 -6.24 6.74 -4.75
CA ASN A 96 -7.68 6.94 -4.48
C ASN A 96 -8.57 6.70 -5.72
N SER A 97 -8.00 6.28 -6.85
CA SER A 97 -8.76 6.06 -8.09
C SER A 97 -9.36 4.66 -8.22
N PHE A 98 -8.93 3.70 -7.39
CA PHE A 98 -9.51 2.36 -7.39
C PHE A 98 -10.73 2.34 -6.48
N LEU A 99 -11.91 2.44 -7.09
CA LEU A 99 -13.19 2.29 -6.42
C LEU A 99 -13.73 0.90 -6.75
N GLY A 100 -14.00 0.10 -5.72
CA GLY A 100 -14.30 -1.32 -5.88
C GLY A 100 -13.04 -2.19 -5.83
N TRP A 101 -13.22 -3.49 -6.04
CA TRP A 101 -12.20 -4.51 -5.94
C TRP A 101 -11.35 -4.58 -7.21
N GLY A 102 -10.02 -4.55 -7.04
CA GLY A 102 -9.05 -4.96 -8.06
C GLY A 102 -8.09 -3.85 -8.48
N GLY A 103 -6.79 -4.18 -8.45
CA GLY A 103 -5.70 -3.41 -9.06
C GLY A 103 -5.09 -2.32 -8.18
N GLU A 104 -5.66 -2.02 -7.01
CA GLU A 104 -5.12 -1.05 -6.06
C GLU A 104 -3.77 -1.47 -5.49
N ASP A 105 -3.61 -2.75 -5.14
CA ASP A 105 -2.37 -3.30 -4.59
C ASP A 105 -1.28 -3.42 -5.65
N ASP A 106 -1.69 -3.65 -6.91
CA ASP A 106 -0.79 -3.67 -8.05
C ASP A 106 -0.29 -2.26 -8.41
N ASP A 107 -1.14 -1.23 -8.32
CA ASP A 107 -0.70 0.17 -8.43
C ASP A 107 0.21 0.55 -7.26
N LEU A 108 -0.08 0.06 -6.06
CA LEU A 108 0.78 0.25 -4.88
C LEU A 108 2.18 -0.35 -5.12
N TRP A 109 2.27 -1.56 -5.66
CA TRP A 109 3.53 -2.17 -6.06
C TRP A 109 4.28 -1.30 -7.07
N GLN A 110 3.60 -0.81 -8.11
CA GLN A 110 4.23 0.05 -9.11
C GLN A 110 4.80 1.34 -8.49
N ARG A 111 4.10 1.95 -7.53
CA ARG A 111 4.61 3.13 -6.80
C ARG A 111 5.84 2.81 -5.97
N VAL A 112 5.87 1.66 -5.30
CA VAL A 112 7.05 1.18 -4.55
C VAL A 112 8.26 1.06 -5.48
N GLN A 113 8.07 0.49 -6.68
CA GLN A 113 9.13 0.35 -7.69
C GLN A 113 9.59 1.71 -8.22
N MET A 114 8.66 2.63 -8.49
CA MET A 114 8.97 4.01 -8.93
C MET A 114 9.77 4.78 -7.86
N ALA A 115 9.47 4.55 -6.58
CA ALA A 115 10.21 5.09 -5.45
C ALA A 115 11.59 4.43 -5.23
N ARG A 116 11.95 3.41 -6.01
CA ARG A 116 13.18 2.61 -5.87
C ARG A 116 13.29 1.92 -4.50
N LEU A 117 12.16 1.62 -3.88
CA LEU A 117 12.12 0.84 -2.65
C LEU A 117 12.13 -0.65 -2.99
N LYS A 118 12.74 -1.46 -2.12
CA LYS A 118 12.74 -2.93 -2.25
C LYS A 118 11.78 -3.52 -1.24
N VAL A 119 10.82 -4.32 -1.70
CA VAL A 119 9.93 -5.06 -0.81
C VAL A 119 10.72 -6.13 -0.05
N VAL A 120 10.46 -6.24 1.24
CA VAL A 120 11.00 -7.27 2.12
C VAL A 120 9.87 -8.25 2.41
N THR A 121 10.12 -9.54 2.26
CA THR A 121 9.15 -10.61 2.57
C THR A 121 9.50 -11.28 3.89
N SER A 122 8.50 -11.75 4.61
CA SER A 122 8.68 -12.60 5.79
C SER A 122 9.20 -14.00 5.46
N ASP A 123 9.70 -14.71 6.47
CA ASP A 123 10.06 -16.13 6.37
C ASP A 123 8.82 -16.98 6.01
N LYS A 124 9.00 -18.09 5.26
CA LYS A 124 7.90 -18.98 4.83
C LYS A 124 7.05 -19.60 5.95
N ASN A 125 7.50 -19.55 7.20
CA ASN A 125 6.75 -20.03 8.37
C ASN A 125 6.00 -18.90 9.09
N LYS A 126 6.20 -17.64 8.67
CA LYS A 126 5.63 -16.41 9.24
C LYS A 126 4.88 -15.60 8.19
N ASP A 127 4.73 -16.11 6.97
CA ASP A 127 4.02 -15.46 5.87
C ASP A 127 2.66 -16.10 5.54
N GLN A 128 2.18 -16.98 6.42
CA GLN A 128 0.97 -17.77 6.22
C GLN A 128 -0.22 -17.17 6.96
N PHE A 129 -1.28 -16.90 6.22
CA PHE A 129 -2.53 -16.33 6.74
C PHE A 129 -3.72 -17.21 6.36
N TYR A 130 -4.80 -17.13 7.14
CA TYR A 130 -6.04 -17.86 6.92
C TYR A 130 -7.21 -16.90 6.65
N GLU A 131 -7.97 -17.17 5.58
CA GLU A 131 -9.23 -16.49 5.26
C GLU A 131 -10.37 -17.53 5.23
N GLY A 132 -11.29 -17.40 6.19
CA GLY A 132 -12.41 -18.35 6.32
C GLY A 132 -13.49 -18.18 5.25
N ASN A 133 -13.60 -16.99 4.64
CA ASN A 133 -14.63 -16.70 3.63
C ASN A 133 -14.04 -16.24 2.30
N SER A 134 -13.39 -17.16 1.59
CA SER A 134 -12.81 -16.86 0.26
C SER A 134 -13.81 -16.57 -0.87
N LYS A 135 -15.12 -16.71 -0.63
CA LYS A 135 -16.19 -16.51 -1.62
C LYS A 135 -17.07 -15.31 -1.32
N HIS A 136 -16.55 -14.31 -0.61
CA HIS A 136 -17.28 -13.07 -0.36
C HIS A 136 -17.54 -12.29 -1.64
N PHE A 137 -18.61 -11.50 -1.62
CA PHE A 137 -19.00 -10.64 -2.74
C PHE A 137 -17.95 -9.55 -2.94
N ARG A 138 -17.60 -9.29 -4.20
CA ARG A 138 -16.67 -8.24 -4.60
C ARG A 138 -17.35 -7.32 -5.58
N ASP A 139 -17.39 -6.04 -5.25
CA ASP A 139 -17.82 -4.98 -6.17
C ASP A 139 -16.67 -4.72 -7.16
N VAL A 140 -16.61 -5.49 -8.24
CA VAL A 140 -15.45 -5.50 -9.16
C VAL A 140 -15.34 -4.16 -9.87
N ASN A 141 -14.14 -3.57 -9.83
CA ASN A 141 -13.83 -2.34 -10.55
C ASN A 141 -13.62 -2.62 -12.05
N PRO A 142 -14.53 -2.18 -12.95
CA PRO A 142 -14.39 -2.41 -14.39
C PRO A 142 -13.23 -1.60 -15.01
N ASP A 143 -12.79 -0.53 -14.36
CA ASP A 143 -11.73 0.36 -14.85
C ASP A 143 -10.34 -0.02 -14.33
N SER A 144 -10.23 -1.07 -13.50
CA SER A 144 -8.98 -1.50 -12.84
C SER A 144 -7.81 -1.68 -13.83
N GLU A 145 -8.04 -2.34 -14.95
CA GLU A 145 -7.01 -2.57 -15.98
C GLU A 145 -6.58 -1.26 -16.65
N ALA A 146 -7.52 -0.36 -16.95
CA ALA A 146 -7.22 0.93 -17.55
C ALA A 146 -6.43 1.83 -16.58
N LEU A 147 -6.81 1.84 -15.30
CA LEU A 147 -6.09 2.52 -14.23
C LEU A 147 -4.68 1.94 -14.06
N LEU A 148 -4.53 0.62 -14.16
CA LEU A 148 -3.23 -0.05 -14.09
C LEU A 148 -2.33 0.17 -15.31
N LYS A 149 -2.88 0.62 -16.44
CA LYS A 149 -2.12 0.89 -17.68
C LYS A 149 -1.88 2.38 -17.93
N ARG A 150 -2.39 3.26 -17.07
CA ARG A 150 -2.19 4.72 -17.22
C ARG A 150 -0.72 5.09 -17.21
N GLU A 151 -0.39 6.18 -17.90
CA GLU A 151 0.97 6.71 -17.93
C GLU A 151 1.47 7.03 -16.52
N THR A 152 2.78 6.83 -16.29
CA THR A 152 3.45 7.06 -15.01
C THR A 152 3.17 8.46 -14.43
N LYS A 153 3.15 9.49 -15.30
CA LYS A 153 2.85 10.88 -14.91
C LYS A 153 1.45 11.05 -14.32
N ASN A 154 0.51 10.17 -14.69
CA ASN A 154 -0.88 10.18 -14.23
C ASN A 154 -1.11 9.26 -13.02
N ARG A 155 -0.09 8.53 -12.54
CA ARG A 155 -0.18 7.70 -11.32
C ARG A 155 0.09 8.47 -10.05
N LEU A 156 0.89 9.51 -10.12
CA LEU A 156 1.29 10.28 -8.96
C LEU A 156 0.47 11.57 -8.87
N CYS A 157 0.52 12.24 -7.73
CA CYS A 157 -0.20 13.50 -7.55
C CYS A 157 0.64 14.69 -7.97
N GLY A 158 0.11 15.46 -8.92
CA GLY A 158 0.73 16.67 -9.44
C GLY A 158 2.06 16.44 -10.15
N GLU A 159 2.74 17.52 -10.51
CA GLU A 159 4.13 17.54 -10.98
C GLU A 159 5.10 17.21 -9.83
N MET A 160 4.93 16.06 -9.17
CA MET A 160 5.99 15.50 -8.36
C MET A 160 7.05 14.96 -9.29
N ASP A 161 7.99 15.83 -9.60
CA ASP A 161 9.28 15.46 -10.12
C ASP A 161 9.98 14.54 -9.11
N TYR A 162 9.97 13.24 -9.41
CA TYR A 162 10.63 12.22 -8.59
C TYR A 162 12.11 12.55 -8.36
N ASP A 163 12.75 13.27 -9.31
CA ASP A 163 14.15 13.68 -9.18
C ASP A 163 14.32 14.70 -8.04
N ARG A 164 13.31 15.53 -7.77
CA ARG A 164 13.30 16.53 -6.70
C ARG A 164 12.98 15.95 -5.32
N LEU A 165 12.19 14.87 -5.25
CA LEU A 165 11.88 14.16 -4.01
C LEU A 165 13.04 13.28 -3.54
N ILE A 166 13.76 12.66 -4.48
CA ILE A 166 14.99 11.90 -4.18
C ILE A 166 16.07 12.84 -3.60
N THR A 167 16.25 14.04 -4.16
CA THR A 167 17.23 15.02 -3.66
C THR A 167 16.88 15.63 -2.30
N LEU A 168 15.60 15.68 -1.90
CA LEU A 168 15.19 16.25 -0.61
C LEU A 168 15.29 15.26 0.57
N LEU A 169 15.36 13.96 0.30
CA LEU A 169 15.37 12.90 1.33
C LEU A 169 16.70 12.14 1.41
N ASP A 170 17.55 12.21 0.37
CA ASP A 170 18.96 11.85 0.43
C ASP A 170 19.81 13.13 0.19
N PRO A 171 19.97 14.02 1.19
CA PRO A 171 21.00 15.05 1.10
C PRO A 171 22.36 14.35 1.20
N GLU A 172 23.22 14.51 0.20
CA GLU A 172 24.64 14.20 0.35
C GLU A 172 25.24 14.83 1.62
#